data_AF-A0A420HLU1-F1
#
_entry.id   AF-A0A420HLU1-F1
#
_cell.length_a   1.000
_cell.length_b   1.000
_cell.length_c   1.000
_cell.angle_alpha   90.00
_cell.angle_beta   90.00
_cell.angle_gamma   90.00
#
_symmetry.space_group_name_H-M   'P 1'
#
loop_
_entity.id
_entity.type
_entity.pdbx_description
1 polymer ?
#
loop_
_entity_poly.entity_id
_entity_poly.type
_entity_poly.pdbx_seq_one_letter_code
_entity_poly.pdbx_strand_id
1 'polypeptide(L)'
;MANSENSLRLNNRHINALLKYLPIDREEDKSIDSKFPTITLTYAASLDSNISVAPRTTTKLSGSESKAMTHYLRAHHDAILVGATTAITDNPHLISRWVEVHNNVTRQPRPIIVDPSGRWLAGLVGTENLFRLVREERGKAPWVFVDSATVLEPGALVVLGSCGCECLYINNLKTEYGGICWIPVLVELAKRGISSLMVEGGATVLNDLLRKQNQHLLSTVIITIAPVYLGAGGVAVSPEKIANKKEVLRLQDVSWIQMGEDVVMAGFP
;
A
#
# COMPACT_ATOMS: atom_id res chain seq x y z
N MET A 1 26.83 17.74 -13.82
CA MET A 1 27.30 16.50 -13.15
C MET A 1 26.08 15.73 -12.74
N ALA A 2 25.72 14.70 -13.52
CA ALA A 2 24.53 13.88 -13.28
C ALA A 2 24.78 12.99 -12.06
N ASN A 3 24.03 13.22 -10.97
CA ASN A 3 24.04 12.30 -9.83
C ASN A 3 23.48 10.97 -10.32
N SER A 4 24.28 9.91 -10.17
CA SER A 4 23.91 8.52 -10.42
C SER A 4 22.53 8.22 -9.79
N GLU A 5 21.53 8.03 -10.64
CA GLU A 5 20.23 7.51 -10.23
C GLU A 5 20.46 6.13 -9.60
N ASN A 6 20.38 6.07 -8.26
CA ASN A 6 20.57 4.85 -7.47
C ASN A 6 19.51 3.82 -7.86
N SER A 7 19.79 3.01 -8.89
CA SER A 7 19.05 1.81 -9.21
C SER A 7 19.10 0.91 -7.97
N LEU A 8 17.95 0.66 -7.35
CA LEU A 8 17.86 -0.27 -6.24
C LEU A 8 18.07 -1.68 -6.80
N ARG A 9 18.85 -2.50 -6.09
CA ARG A 9 19.14 -3.88 -6.46
C ARG A 9 18.85 -4.79 -5.29
N LEU A 10 18.32 -5.96 -5.60
CA LEU A 10 18.22 -7.11 -4.70
C LEU A 10 19.11 -8.20 -5.26
N ASN A 11 19.68 -9.02 -4.39
CA ASN A 11 20.40 -10.20 -4.84
C ASN A 11 19.42 -11.29 -5.30
N ASN A 12 19.92 -12.23 -6.11
CA ASN A 12 19.08 -13.30 -6.66
C ASN A 12 18.46 -14.20 -5.59
N ARG A 13 19.10 -14.35 -4.43
CA ARG A 13 18.55 -15.14 -3.32
C ARG A 13 17.29 -14.48 -2.76
N HIS A 14 17.30 -13.17 -2.56
CA HIS A 14 16.14 -12.39 -2.12
C HIS A 14 15.01 -12.44 -3.14
N ILE A 15 15.34 -12.24 -4.42
CA ILE A 15 14.36 -12.33 -5.52
C ILE A 15 13.71 -13.70 -5.54
N ASN A 16 14.51 -14.78 -5.60
CA ASN A 16 13.99 -16.15 -5.66
C ASN A 16 13.10 -16.52 -4.46
N ALA A 17 13.42 -16.00 -3.27
CA ALA A 17 12.61 -16.22 -2.08
C ALA A 17 11.25 -15.48 -2.13
N LEU A 18 11.14 -14.41 -2.93
CA LEU A 18 9.93 -13.61 -3.08
C LEU A 18 9.04 -14.06 -4.25
N LEU A 19 9.59 -14.73 -5.28
CA LEU A 19 8.88 -15.05 -6.52
C LEU A 19 7.49 -15.67 -6.31
N LYS A 20 7.36 -16.62 -5.37
CA LYS A 20 6.07 -17.29 -5.10
C LYS A 20 5.02 -16.41 -4.42
N TYR A 21 5.40 -15.25 -3.90
CA TYR A 21 4.51 -14.31 -3.20
C TYR A 21 4.11 -13.12 -4.07
N LEU A 22 4.70 -12.98 -5.26
CA LEU A 22 4.34 -11.95 -6.22
C LEU A 22 2.98 -12.29 -6.85
N PRO A 23 2.23 -11.27 -7.29
CA PRO A 23 1.03 -11.52 -8.07
C PRO A 23 1.40 -12.27 -9.36
N ILE A 24 0.58 -13.27 -9.72
CA ILE A 24 0.77 -14.07 -10.93
C ILE A 24 0.21 -13.28 -12.13
N ASP A 25 0.94 -13.24 -13.24
CA ASP A 25 0.43 -12.66 -14.48
C ASP A 25 -0.77 -13.46 -14.99
N ARG A 26 -1.91 -12.78 -15.19
CA ARG A 26 -3.17 -13.40 -15.60
C ARG A 26 -3.11 -14.12 -16.95
N GLU A 27 -2.10 -13.84 -17.78
CA GLU A 27 -1.92 -14.54 -19.06
C GLU A 27 -1.48 -16.00 -18.86
N GLU A 28 -0.79 -16.33 -17.78
CA GLU A 28 -0.26 -17.67 -17.50
C GLU A 28 -1.22 -18.56 -16.72
N ASP A 29 -2.17 -17.98 -15.95
CA ASP A 29 -3.16 -18.73 -15.18
C ASP A 29 -4.61 -18.36 -15.55
N LYS A 30 -5.10 -18.96 -16.63
CA LYS A 30 -6.51 -18.86 -17.09
C LYS A 30 -7.51 -19.59 -16.18
N SER A 31 -7.07 -20.21 -15.09
CA SER A 31 -7.93 -21.01 -14.20
C SER A 31 -8.53 -20.20 -13.04
N ILE A 32 -8.00 -19.00 -12.76
CA ILE A 32 -8.45 -18.13 -11.67
C ILE A 32 -9.29 -16.99 -12.26
N ASP A 33 -10.60 -17.21 -12.34
CA ASP A 33 -11.59 -16.15 -12.59
C ASP A 33 -11.75 -15.28 -11.32
N SER A 34 -10.71 -14.53 -10.96
CA SER A 34 -10.77 -13.63 -9.81
C SER A 34 -11.51 -12.36 -10.19
N LYS A 35 -12.72 -12.21 -9.64
CA LYS A 35 -13.53 -10.99 -9.72
C LYS A 35 -12.83 -9.76 -9.13
N PHE A 36 -11.76 -9.94 -8.36
CA PHE A 36 -11.04 -8.87 -7.65
C PHE A 36 -9.53 -8.89 -7.92
N PRO A 37 -8.82 -7.76 -7.72
CA PRO A 37 -7.37 -7.74 -7.75
C PRO A 37 -6.78 -8.66 -6.67
N THR A 38 -5.65 -9.32 -6.93
CA THR A 38 -4.88 -9.98 -5.88
C THR A 38 -4.30 -8.93 -4.94
N ILE A 39 -4.36 -9.15 -3.62
CA ILE A 39 -3.94 -8.15 -2.64
C ILE A 39 -2.69 -8.63 -1.89
N THR A 40 -1.61 -7.87 -2.02
CA THR A 40 -0.41 -8.02 -1.19
C THR A 40 -0.42 -6.94 -0.11
N LEU A 41 -0.58 -7.34 1.14
CA LEU A 41 -0.42 -6.44 2.29
C LEU A 41 1.04 -6.44 2.73
N THR A 42 1.63 -5.26 2.84
CA THR A 42 3.04 -5.14 3.21
C THR A 42 3.33 -3.87 4.01
N TYR A 43 4.21 -3.97 4.99
CA TYR A 43 4.62 -2.85 5.82
C TYR A 43 5.92 -3.17 6.55
N ALA A 44 6.57 -2.13 7.09
CA ALA A 44 7.69 -2.28 8.01
C ALA A 44 7.24 -1.96 9.43
N ALA A 45 7.62 -2.81 10.38
CA ALA A 45 7.34 -2.65 11.79
C ALA A 45 8.60 -2.85 12.64
N SER A 46 8.60 -2.25 13.82
CA SER A 46 9.55 -2.54 14.90
C SER A 46 9.26 -3.90 15.56
N LEU A 47 10.15 -4.34 16.46
CA LEU A 47 9.98 -5.58 17.23
C LEU A 47 8.71 -5.59 18.09
N ASP A 48 8.25 -4.43 18.52
CA ASP A 48 7.01 -4.21 19.27
C ASP A 48 5.79 -3.89 18.37
N SER A 49 5.84 -4.29 17.09
CA SER A 49 4.73 -4.19 16.11
C SER A 49 4.27 -2.78 15.76
N ASN A 50 5.10 -1.77 16.03
CA ASN A 50 4.82 -0.38 15.72
C ASN A 50 5.38 0.00 14.33
N ILE A 51 4.57 0.72 13.55
CA ILE A 51 4.95 1.28 12.24
C ILE A 51 5.39 2.75 12.34
N SER A 52 5.14 3.40 13.48
CA SER A 52 5.62 4.74 13.80
C SER A 52 5.77 4.96 15.29
N VAL A 53 6.73 5.81 15.67
CA VAL A 53 7.01 6.19 17.07
C VAL A 53 5.85 6.96 17.72
N ALA A 54 5.03 7.66 16.92
CA ALA A 54 3.87 8.41 17.40
C ALA A 54 2.85 8.65 16.27
N PRO A 55 1.58 8.93 16.59
CA PRO A 55 0.58 9.33 15.60
C PRO A 55 1.04 10.52 14.77
N ARG A 56 0.81 10.47 13.45
CA ARG A 56 1.17 11.51 12.47
C ARG A 56 2.66 11.84 12.41
N THR A 57 3.53 10.90 12.77
CA THR A 57 4.98 11.01 12.64
C THR A 57 5.49 10.02 11.60
N THR A 58 6.40 10.44 10.73
CA THR A 58 7.13 9.55 9.82
C THR A 58 8.28 8.89 10.56
N THR A 59 8.33 7.55 10.58
CA THR A 59 9.43 6.78 11.18
C THR A 59 10.08 5.89 10.12
N LYS A 60 11.40 6.01 9.96
CA LYS A 60 12.15 5.15 9.02
C LYS A 60 12.56 3.86 9.74
N LEU A 61 11.92 2.76 9.38
CA LEU A 61 12.20 1.43 9.94
C LEU A 61 13.05 0.59 9.00
N SER A 62 12.69 0.53 7.72
CA SER A 62 13.39 -0.29 6.72
C SER A 62 14.84 0.15 6.48
N GLY A 63 15.74 -0.83 6.47
CA GLY A 63 17.10 -0.73 5.92
C GLY A 63 17.13 -0.62 4.40
N SER A 64 18.35 -0.60 3.83
CA SER A 64 18.57 -0.41 2.39
C SER A 64 18.00 -1.56 1.55
N GLU A 65 18.22 -2.81 1.97
CA GLU A 65 17.78 -4.01 1.25
C GLU A 65 16.27 -4.20 1.30
N SER A 66 15.65 -4.07 2.47
CA SER A 66 14.19 -4.15 2.60
C SER A 66 13.48 -2.98 1.87
N LYS A 67 14.10 -1.80 1.81
CA LYS A 67 13.63 -0.70 0.95
C LYS A 67 13.76 -1.02 -0.54
N ALA A 68 14.83 -1.69 -0.96
CA ALA A 68 14.95 -2.19 -2.33
C ALA A 68 13.86 -3.22 -2.64
N MET A 69 13.55 -4.10 -1.70
CA MET A 69 12.42 -5.02 -1.78
C MET A 69 11.08 -4.31 -1.97
N THR A 70 10.77 -3.26 -1.19
CA THR A 70 9.54 -2.50 -1.40
C THR A 70 9.44 -2.00 -2.85
N HIS A 71 10.51 -1.44 -3.41
CA HIS A 71 10.49 -1.00 -4.81
C HIS A 71 10.38 -2.15 -5.83
N TYR A 72 10.96 -3.31 -5.54
CA TYR A 72 10.77 -4.52 -6.33
C TYR A 72 9.30 -4.97 -6.32
N LEU A 73 8.67 -5.03 -5.14
CA LEU A 73 7.25 -5.35 -5.00
C LEU A 73 6.39 -4.35 -5.77
N ARG A 74 6.64 -3.03 -5.61
CA ARG A 74 5.94 -1.98 -6.38
C ARG A 74 6.04 -2.14 -7.89
N ALA A 75 7.15 -2.70 -8.40
CA ALA A 75 7.33 -2.94 -9.83
C ALA A 75 6.47 -4.10 -10.37
N HIS A 76 6.00 -4.97 -9.48
CA HIS A 76 5.20 -6.15 -9.81
C HIS A 76 3.71 -5.96 -9.51
N HIS A 77 3.27 -4.76 -9.12
CA HIS A 77 1.86 -4.48 -8.85
C HIS A 77 1.33 -3.39 -9.76
N ASP A 78 0.08 -3.51 -10.19
CA ASP A 78 -0.59 -2.51 -11.02
C ASP A 78 -0.89 -1.23 -10.25
N ALA A 79 -1.10 -1.35 -8.93
CA ALA A 79 -1.42 -0.24 -8.06
C ALA A 79 -0.85 -0.37 -6.64
N ILE A 80 -0.64 0.78 -6.00
CA ILE A 80 -0.23 0.88 -4.59
C ILE A 80 -1.29 1.69 -3.84
N LEU A 81 -1.78 1.17 -2.71
CA LEU A 81 -2.79 1.79 -1.88
C LEU A 81 -2.24 2.18 -0.51
N VAL A 82 -2.58 3.40 -0.09
CA VAL A 82 -2.38 3.88 1.27
C VAL A 82 -3.64 4.57 1.80
N GLY A 83 -3.78 4.62 3.12
CA GLY A 83 -4.82 5.44 3.76
C GLY A 83 -4.48 6.93 3.79
N ALA A 84 -5.52 7.78 3.86
CA ALA A 84 -5.38 9.23 3.93
C ALA A 84 -4.39 9.75 4.99
N THR A 85 -4.34 9.13 6.19
CA THR A 85 -3.39 9.56 7.23
C THR A 85 -1.94 9.43 6.76
N THR A 86 -1.59 8.33 6.09
CA THR A 86 -0.25 8.14 5.52
C THR A 86 0.01 9.13 4.39
N ALA A 87 -0.96 9.38 3.52
CA ALA A 87 -0.82 10.38 2.46
C ALA A 87 -0.54 11.80 3.02
N ILE A 88 -1.25 12.18 4.09
CA ILE A 88 -1.07 13.47 4.78
C ILE A 88 0.28 13.54 5.50
N THR A 89 0.63 12.51 6.27
CA THR A 89 1.81 12.53 7.14
C THR A 89 3.11 12.38 6.35
N ASP A 90 3.16 11.46 5.39
CA ASP A 90 4.40 11.08 4.72
C ASP A 90 4.62 11.79 3.38
N ASN A 91 3.56 12.40 2.80
CA ASN A 91 3.55 12.97 1.45
C ASN A 91 4.31 12.05 0.45
N PRO A 92 3.88 10.79 0.29
CA PRO A 92 4.69 9.75 -0.33
C PRO A 92 4.82 9.92 -1.85
N HIS A 93 5.83 9.29 -2.43
CA HIS A 93 6.02 9.23 -3.89
C HIS A 93 5.20 8.13 -4.58
N LEU A 94 4.93 7.01 -3.89
CA LEU A 94 4.17 5.85 -4.41
C LEU A 94 4.55 5.39 -5.85
N ILE A 95 5.83 5.44 -6.18
CA ILE A 95 6.40 4.91 -7.43
C ILE A 95 7.39 3.78 -7.16
N SER A 96 7.62 2.95 -8.18
CA SER A 96 8.78 2.07 -8.20
C SER A 96 10.00 2.80 -8.75
N ARG A 97 11.16 2.57 -8.10
CA ARG A 97 12.49 2.99 -8.59
C ARG A 97 13.30 1.76 -9.04
N TRP A 98 12.62 0.65 -9.30
CA TRP A 98 13.25 -0.56 -9.82
C TRP A 98 13.69 -0.35 -11.27
N VAL A 99 14.82 -0.96 -11.65
CA VAL A 99 15.50 -0.72 -12.93
C VAL A 99 14.61 -0.96 -14.16
N GLU A 100 13.64 -1.86 -14.08
CA GLU A 100 12.75 -2.18 -15.20
C GLU A 100 11.61 -1.17 -15.40
N VAL A 101 11.28 -0.39 -14.36
CA VAL A 101 10.06 0.42 -14.31
C VAL A 101 10.35 1.92 -14.10
N HIS A 102 11.50 2.28 -13.50
CA HIS A 102 11.76 3.65 -13.04
C HIS A 102 11.63 4.72 -14.13
N ASN A 103 12.01 4.42 -15.38
CA ASN A 103 11.95 5.33 -16.52
C ASN A 103 10.75 5.07 -17.45
N ASN A 104 9.77 4.27 -17.02
CA ASN A 104 8.59 3.96 -17.82
C ASN A 104 7.31 4.19 -17.02
N VAL A 105 6.69 5.36 -17.23
CA VAL A 105 5.44 5.75 -16.54
C VAL A 105 4.31 4.75 -16.76
N THR A 106 4.22 4.11 -17.93
CA THR A 106 3.12 3.18 -18.21
C THR A 106 3.23 1.92 -17.35
N ARG A 107 4.45 1.53 -16.98
CA ARG A 107 4.75 0.42 -16.07
C ARG A 107 4.71 0.81 -14.58
N GLN A 108 4.68 2.10 -14.25
CA GLN A 108 4.58 2.53 -12.84
C GLN A 108 3.24 2.06 -12.25
N PRO A 109 3.19 1.65 -10.97
CA PRO A 109 1.94 1.39 -10.29
C PRO A 109 1.08 2.66 -10.21
N ARG A 110 -0.24 2.50 -10.29
CA ARG A 110 -1.21 3.55 -10.03
C ARG A 110 -1.25 3.85 -8.52
N PRO A 111 -1.00 5.09 -8.08
CA PRO A 111 -1.21 5.46 -6.69
C PRO A 111 -2.71 5.49 -6.35
N ILE A 112 -3.09 4.90 -5.23
CA ILE A 112 -4.46 4.89 -4.71
C ILE A 112 -4.44 5.42 -3.28
N ILE A 113 -5.35 6.35 -2.99
CA ILE A 113 -5.57 6.87 -1.65
C ILE A 113 -7.00 6.56 -1.23
N VAL A 114 -7.16 5.89 -0.09
CA VAL A 114 -8.49 5.70 0.52
C VAL A 114 -8.69 6.79 1.56
N ASP A 115 -9.63 7.70 1.27
CA ASP A 115 -9.95 8.87 2.08
C ASP A 115 -11.46 9.07 2.20
N PRO A 116 -12.16 8.21 2.97
CA PRO A 116 -13.62 8.24 3.02
C PRO A 116 -14.19 9.60 3.43
N SER A 117 -13.44 10.36 4.24
CA SER A 117 -13.86 11.67 4.77
C SER A 117 -13.17 12.87 4.09
N GLY A 118 -12.46 12.67 2.98
CA GLY A 118 -11.83 13.77 2.23
C GLY A 118 -10.77 14.57 2.98
N ARG A 119 -10.10 13.99 4.00
CA ARG A 119 -9.13 14.70 4.85
C ARG A 119 -7.84 15.05 4.12
N TRP A 120 -7.36 14.18 3.24
CA TRP A 120 -6.19 14.47 2.42
C TRP A 120 -6.55 15.54 1.38
N LEU A 121 -7.74 15.42 0.79
CA LEU A 121 -8.25 16.37 -0.20
C LEU A 121 -8.41 17.79 0.35
N ALA A 122 -8.95 17.93 1.57
CA ALA A 122 -9.12 19.22 2.23
C ALA A 122 -7.79 19.95 2.52
N GLY A 123 -6.67 19.22 2.58
CA GLY A 123 -5.34 19.76 2.84
C GLY A 123 -4.49 20.00 1.59
N LEU A 124 -5.01 19.74 0.40
CA LEU A 124 -4.23 19.83 -0.84
C LEU A 124 -3.82 21.28 -1.15
N VAL A 125 -2.55 21.45 -1.48
CA VAL A 125 -1.97 22.74 -1.87
C VAL A 125 -1.36 22.71 -3.28
N GLY A 126 -1.33 21.55 -3.94
CA GLY A 126 -0.84 21.39 -5.30
C GLY A 126 0.66 21.08 -5.41
N THR A 127 1.37 20.96 -4.29
CA THR A 127 2.83 20.71 -4.23
C THR A 127 3.17 19.32 -3.68
N GLU A 128 2.16 18.47 -3.51
CA GLU A 128 2.30 17.08 -3.09
C GLU A 128 3.24 16.32 -4.02
N ASN A 129 4.02 15.38 -3.46
CA ASN A 129 5.01 14.63 -4.22
C ASN A 129 4.39 13.85 -5.37
N LEU A 130 3.16 13.33 -5.18
CA LEU A 130 2.40 12.65 -6.24
C LEU A 130 2.15 13.59 -7.42
N PHE A 131 1.71 14.83 -7.18
CA PHE A 131 1.45 15.79 -8.25
C PHE A 131 2.72 16.24 -8.96
N ARG A 132 3.80 16.44 -8.21
CA ARG A 132 5.12 16.72 -8.80
C ARG A 132 5.56 15.59 -9.74
N LEU A 133 5.39 14.33 -9.33
CA LEU A 133 5.76 13.18 -10.16
C LEU A 133 4.91 13.03 -11.43
N VAL A 134 3.65 13.42 -11.40
CA VAL A 134 2.81 13.47 -12.60
C VAL A 134 3.33 14.51 -13.57
N ARG A 135 3.62 15.73 -13.10
CA ARG A 135 4.15 16.83 -13.93
C ARG A 135 5.53 16.51 -14.52
N GLU A 136 6.34 15.75 -13.79
CA GLU A 136 7.65 15.28 -14.24
C GLU A 136 7.57 14.07 -15.19
N GLU A 137 6.38 13.54 -15.49
CA GLU A 137 6.21 12.30 -16.26
C GLU A 137 7.01 11.14 -15.66
N ARG A 138 6.90 10.96 -14.34
CA ARG A 138 7.58 9.89 -13.58
C ARG A 138 6.64 9.00 -12.79
N GLY A 139 5.37 9.40 -12.69
CA GLY A 139 4.35 8.65 -11.97
C GLY A 139 2.97 8.86 -12.59
N LYS A 140 2.08 7.89 -12.32
CA LYS A 140 0.67 7.96 -12.72
C LYS A 140 -0.09 8.87 -11.76
N ALA A 141 -1.11 9.57 -12.27
CA ALA A 141 -1.99 10.39 -11.44
C ALA A 141 -2.75 9.52 -10.40
N PRO A 142 -2.86 9.95 -9.14
CA PRO A 142 -3.55 9.18 -8.12
C PRO A 142 -5.06 9.06 -8.36
N TRP A 143 -5.63 7.94 -7.93
CA TRP A 143 -7.06 7.77 -7.71
C TRP A 143 -7.36 7.88 -6.21
N VAL A 144 -8.42 8.61 -5.88
CA VAL A 144 -8.82 8.87 -4.49
C VAL A 144 -10.21 8.33 -4.25
N PHE A 145 -10.34 7.31 -3.41
CA PHE A 145 -11.63 6.77 -3.01
C PHE A 145 -12.21 7.59 -1.87
N VAL A 146 -13.42 8.10 -2.09
CA VAL A 146 -14.14 8.99 -1.17
C VAL A 146 -15.54 8.42 -0.94
N ASP A 147 -16.06 8.58 0.28
CA ASP A 147 -17.44 8.21 0.55
C ASP A 147 -18.39 9.16 -0.20
N SER A 148 -19.43 8.63 -0.84
CA SER A 148 -20.40 9.45 -1.59
C SER A 148 -21.18 10.43 -0.72
N ALA A 149 -21.25 10.20 0.59
CA ALA A 149 -21.83 11.14 1.55
C ALA A 149 -20.90 12.31 1.90
N THR A 150 -19.62 12.25 1.52
CA THR A 150 -18.64 13.29 1.84
C THR A 150 -18.73 14.44 0.85
N VAL A 151 -18.98 15.63 1.39
CA VAL A 151 -18.92 16.89 0.64
C VAL A 151 -17.47 17.36 0.59
N LEU A 152 -16.95 17.58 -0.62
CA LEU A 152 -15.61 18.10 -0.85
C LEU A 152 -15.66 19.58 -1.20
N GLU A 153 -14.66 20.32 -0.73
CA GLU A 153 -14.48 21.73 -1.10
C GLU A 153 -14.19 21.87 -2.60
N PRO A 154 -14.84 22.80 -3.33
CA PRO A 154 -14.62 22.99 -4.75
C PRO A 154 -13.15 23.23 -5.13
N GLY A 155 -12.40 23.93 -4.27
CA GLY A 155 -10.97 24.19 -4.47
C GLY A 155 -10.14 22.91 -4.56
N ALA A 156 -10.45 21.89 -3.75
CA ALA A 156 -9.74 20.61 -3.77
C ALA A 156 -9.95 19.87 -5.10
N LEU A 157 -11.17 19.92 -5.65
CA LEU A 157 -11.50 19.31 -6.95
C LEU A 157 -10.74 19.98 -8.11
N VAL A 158 -10.60 21.31 -8.07
CA VAL A 158 -9.81 22.06 -9.05
C VAL A 158 -8.34 21.64 -9.00
N VAL A 159 -7.75 21.53 -7.81
CA VAL A 159 -6.37 21.09 -7.63
C VAL A 159 -6.17 19.67 -8.18
N LEU A 160 -7.06 18.74 -7.87
CA LEU A 160 -6.99 17.37 -8.39
C LEU A 160 -7.07 17.32 -9.92
N GLY A 161 -8.06 18.01 -10.50
CA GLY A 161 -8.28 18.04 -11.94
C GLY A 161 -7.06 18.57 -12.70
N SER A 162 -6.36 19.57 -12.14
CA SER A 162 -5.14 20.13 -12.74
C SER A 162 -3.99 19.13 -12.89
N CYS A 163 -4.02 18.03 -12.13
CA CYS A 163 -2.98 17.00 -12.12
C CYS A 163 -3.49 15.65 -12.68
N GLY A 164 -4.65 15.64 -13.35
CA GLY A 164 -5.26 14.41 -13.89
C GLY A 164 -5.66 13.39 -12.83
N CYS A 165 -5.80 13.83 -11.58
CA CYS A 165 -6.21 12.99 -10.45
C CYS A 165 -7.73 12.80 -10.48
N GLU A 166 -8.20 11.62 -10.06
CA GLU A 166 -9.62 11.29 -10.11
C GLU A 166 -10.15 10.96 -8.72
N CYS A 167 -11.29 11.58 -8.35
CA CYS A 167 -12.07 11.17 -7.18
C CYS A 167 -13.08 10.10 -7.58
N LEU A 168 -13.00 8.96 -6.91
CA LEU A 168 -13.89 7.82 -7.08
C LEU A 168 -14.83 7.74 -5.89
N TYR A 169 -16.09 8.12 -6.12
CA TYR A 169 -17.12 8.12 -5.09
C TYR A 169 -17.72 6.73 -4.92
N ILE A 170 -17.69 6.21 -3.69
CA ILE A 170 -18.23 4.90 -3.33
C ILE A 170 -19.32 5.10 -2.28
N ASN A 171 -20.49 4.48 -2.50
CA ASN A 171 -21.58 4.50 -1.54
C ASN A 171 -21.20 3.64 -0.32
N ASN A 172 -21.39 4.16 0.89
CA ASN A 172 -21.10 3.47 2.15
C ASN A 172 -19.65 2.95 2.19
N LEU A 173 -18.69 3.77 1.75
CA LEU A 173 -17.27 3.43 1.78
C LEU A 173 -16.80 3.22 3.22
N LYS A 174 -17.33 4.00 4.16
CA LYS A 174 -17.08 3.82 5.59
C LYS A 174 -18.08 2.84 6.19
N THR A 175 -17.58 1.81 6.89
CA THR A 175 -18.46 0.86 7.60
C THR A 175 -18.94 1.44 8.93
N GLU A 176 -20.02 0.89 9.49
CA GLU A 176 -20.60 1.30 10.78
C GLU A 176 -19.59 1.19 11.94
N TYR A 177 -18.67 0.22 11.87
CA TYR A 177 -17.62 0.02 12.87
C TYR A 177 -16.35 0.86 12.60
N GLY A 178 -16.38 1.76 11.61
CA GLY A 178 -15.28 2.68 11.31
C GLY A 178 -14.17 2.11 10.42
N GLY A 179 -14.40 0.97 9.78
CA GLY A 179 -13.53 0.37 8.76
C GLY A 179 -13.89 0.82 7.33
N ILE A 180 -13.35 0.10 6.35
CA ILE A 180 -13.58 0.36 4.92
C ILE A 180 -14.41 -0.77 4.31
N CYS A 181 -15.42 -0.43 3.53
CA CYS A 181 -16.15 -1.39 2.71
C CYS A 181 -15.31 -1.72 1.47
N TRP A 182 -14.50 -2.78 1.55
CA TRP A 182 -13.50 -3.11 0.53
C TRP A 182 -14.09 -3.61 -0.79
N ILE A 183 -15.20 -4.36 -0.77
CA ILE A 183 -15.73 -4.99 -1.98
C ILE A 183 -16.03 -3.96 -3.09
N PRO A 184 -16.75 -2.85 -2.85
CA PRO A 184 -16.95 -1.83 -3.88
C PRO A 184 -15.66 -1.20 -4.41
N VAL A 185 -14.64 -0.99 -3.54
CA VAL A 185 -13.32 -0.49 -3.95
C VAL A 185 -12.66 -1.47 -4.92
N LEU A 186 -12.64 -2.76 -4.58
CA LEU A 186 -12.02 -3.79 -5.40
C LEU A 186 -12.76 -4.02 -6.72
N VAL A 187 -14.09 -3.93 -6.74
CA VAL A 187 -14.90 -3.93 -7.97
C VAL A 187 -14.47 -2.78 -8.88
N GLU A 188 -14.35 -1.57 -8.35
CA GLU A 188 -14.01 -0.39 -9.13
C GLU A 188 -12.57 -0.47 -9.69
N LEU A 189 -11.64 -0.99 -8.89
CA LEU A 189 -10.27 -1.26 -9.35
C LEU A 189 -10.23 -2.28 -10.49
N ALA A 190 -10.95 -3.40 -10.35
CA ALA A 190 -11.01 -4.43 -11.39
C ALA A 190 -11.60 -3.90 -12.70
N LYS A 191 -12.68 -3.11 -12.64
CA LYS A 191 -13.29 -2.46 -13.83
C LYS A 191 -12.31 -1.55 -14.57
N ARG A 192 -11.34 -0.98 -13.85
CA ARG A 192 -10.32 -0.08 -14.39
C ARG A 192 -9.02 -0.81 -14.78
N GLY A 193 -9.06 -2.15 -14.82
CA GLY A 193 -7.95 -2.99 -15.28
C GLY A 193 -6.87 -3.26 -14.23
N ILE A 194 -7.09 -2.90 -12.96
CA ILE A 194 -6.16 -3.27 -11.89
C ILE A 194 -6.35 -4.74 -11.55
N SER A 195 -5.31 -5.53 -11.74
CA SER A 195 -5.29 -6.98 -11.48
C SER A 195 -4.53 -7.32 -10.20
N SER A 196 -3.60 -6.47 -9.77
CA SER A 196 -2.82 -6.62 -8.55
C SER A 196 -2.73 -5.32 -7.74
N LEU A 197 -2.92 -5.43 -6.42
CA LEU A 197 -2.95 -4.31 -5.49
C LEU A 197 -1.96 -4.53 -4.35
N MET A 198 -0.99 -3.63 -4.21
CA MET A 198 -0.09 -3.59 -3.06
C MET A 198 -0.64 -2.60 -2.03
N VAL A 199 -0.83 -3.03 -0.78
CA VAL A 199 -1.28 -2.16 0.32
C VAL A 199 -0.11 -1.93 1.28
N GLU A 200 0.43 -0.71 1.30
CA GLU A 200 1.69 -0.40 1.98
C GLU A 200 1.54 0.33 3.33
N GLY A 201 0.43 1.04 3.54
CA GLY A 201 0.46 2.09 4.54
C GLY A 201 -0.88 2.56 5.07
N GLY A 202 -0.83 2.97 6.33
CA GLY A 202 -1.95 3.48 7.12
C GLY A 202 -2.40 2.43 8.11
N ALA A 203 -2.12 2.63 9.40
CA ALA A 203 -2.50 1.69 10.44
C ALA A 203 -3.99 1.33 10.40
N THR A 204 -4.87 2.29 10.09
CA THR A 204 -6.31 2.02 9.91
C THR A 204 -6.57 1.02 8.79
N VAL A 205 -5.96 1.22 7.62
CA VAL A 205 -6.12 0.32 6.45
C VAL A 205 -5.54 -1.06 6.74
N LEU A 206 -4.31 -1.11 7.26
CA LEU A 206 -3.60 -2.36 7.56
C LEU A 206 -4.36 -3.18 8.61
N ASN A 207 -4.77 -2.55 9.71
CA ASN A 207 -5.54 -3.22 10.76
C ASN A 207 -6.91 -3.68 10.25
N ASP A 208 -7.60 -2.87 9.43
CA ASP A 208 -8.92 -3.22 8.90
C ASP A 208 -8.86 -4.42 7.94
N LEU A 209 -7.88 -4.47 7.03
CA LEU A 209 -7.69 -5.64 6.15
C LEU A 209 -7.30 -6.91 6.93
N LEU A 210 -6.53 -6.77 8.00
CA LEU A 210 -6.15 -7.88 8.87
C LEU A 210 -7.28 -8.34 9.81
N ARG A 211 -8.43 -7.65 9.87
CA ARG A 211 -9.61 -8.13 10.63
C ARG A 211 -10.16 -9.40 9.99
N LYS A 212 -10.69 -10.31 10.83
CA LYS A 212 -11.24 -11.61 10.40
C LYS A 212 -12.13 -11.54 9.17
N GLN A 213 -13.06 -10.58 9.16
CA GLN A 213 -14.02 -10.42 8.08
C GLN A 213 -13.39 -10.04 6.73
N ASN A 214 -12.17 -9.48 6.73
CA ASN A 214 -11.48 -9.00 5.53
C ASN A 214 -10.28 -9.87 5.14
N GLN A 215 -9.82 -10.77 6.00
CA GLN A 215 -8.64 -11.62 5.75
C GLN A 215 -8.75 -12.44 4.45
N HIS A 216 -9.96 -12.89 4.10
CA HIS A 216 -10.21 -13.63 2.86
C HIS A 216 -9.94 -12.82 1.57
N LEU A 217 -9.78 -11.50 1.67
CA LEU A 217 -9.42 -10.62 0.55
C LEU A 217 -7.91 -10.63 0.30
N LEU A 218 -7.10 -10.93 1.31
CA LEU A 218 -5.66 -10.91 1.21
C LEU A 218 -5.16 -12.15 0.47
N SER A 219 -4.30 -11.94 -0.52
CA SER A 219 -3.59 -13.01 -1.23
C SER A 219 -2.26 -13.29 -0.55
N THR A 220 -1.52 -12.25 -0.18
CA THR A 220 -0.16 -12.35 0.37
C THR A 220 0.03 -11.34 1.50
N VAL A 221 0.79 -11.72 2.53
CA VAL A 221 1.27 -10.81 3.59
C VAL A 221 2.80 -10.82 3.60
N ILE A 222 3.43 -9.64 3.49
CA ILE A 222 4.89 -9.45 3.51
C ILE A 222 5.26 -8.37 4.53
N ILE A 223 5.81 -8.76 5.68
CA ILE A 223 6.14 -7.86 6.78
C ILE A 223 7.65 -7.74 6.92
N THR A 224 8.18 -6.52 6.91
CA THR A 224 9.56 -6.23 7.31
C THR A 224 9.60 -5.96 8.81
N ILE A 225 10.47 -6.64 9.54
CA ILE A 225 10.72 -6.46 10.96
C ILE A 225 12.10 -5.85 11.13
N ALA A 226 12.13 -4.59 11.56
CA ALA A 226 13.36 -3.88 11.90
C ALA A 226 13.78 -4.20 13.35
N PRO A 227 15.08 -4.32 13.66
CA PRO A 227 15.60 -4.71 14.97
C PRO A 227 15.59 -3.55 15.99
N VAL A 228 14.46 -2.84 16.10
CA VAL A 228 14.29 -1.67 16.98
C VAL A 228 13.04 -1.79 17.82
N TYR A 229 13.01 -1.11 18.97
CA TYR A 229 11.80 -0.89 19.76
C TYR A 229 11.40 0.58 19.66
N LEU A 230 10.13 0.86 19.39
CA LEU A 230 9.62 2.23 19.36
C LEU A 230 8.98 2.65 20.70
N GLY A 231 8.49 1.68 21.46
CA GLY A 231 7.95 1.89 22.80
C GLY A 231 6.46 2.27 22.81
N ALA A 232 5.97 2.51 24.01
CA ALA A 232 4.57 2.89 24.23
C ALA A 232 4.23 4.23 23.55
N GLY A 233 3.00 4.35 23.06
CA GLY A 233 2.54 5.52 22.30
C GLY A 233 2.83 5.44 20.79
N GLY A 234 3.52 4.39 20.35
CA GLY A 234 3.67 4.06 18.94
C GLY A 234 2.35 3.72 18.25
N VAL A 235 2.37 3.78 16.92
CA VAL A 235 1.25 3.38 16.07
C VAL A 235 1.42 1.91 15.69
N ALA A 236 0.59 1.04 16.26
CA ALA A 236 0.69 -0.40 16.05
C ALA A 236 -0.14 -0.93 14.87
N VAL A 237 0.36 -2.00 14.25
CA VAL A 237 -0.46 -2.91 13.44
C VAL A 237 -0.74 -4.14 14.29
N SER A 238 -1.92 -4.14 14.90
CA SER A 238 -2.43 -5.17 15.80
C SER A 238 -3.97 -5.14 15.68
N PRO A 239 -4.56 -5.96 14.78
CA PRO A 239 -5.99 -5.92 14.51
C PRO A 239 -6.78 -6.30 15.78
N GLU A 240 -7.98 -5.73 15.92
CA GLU A 240 -8.85 -6.02 17.07
C GLU A 240 -9.16 -7.53 17.20
N LYS A 241 -9.18 -8.01 18.45
CA LYS A 241 -9.49 -9.40 18.74
C LYS A 241 -10.95 -9.72 18.40
N ILE A 242 -11.18 -10.87 17.79
CA ILE A 242 -12.52 -11.44 17.64
C ILE A 242 -13.02 -11.86 19.04
N ALA A 243 -14.32 -11.71 19.31
CA ALA A 243 -14.93 -12.10 20.58
C ALA A 243 -14.71 -13.60 20.94
N ASN A 244 -14.49 -14.46 19.93
CA ASN A 244 -14.20 -15.87 20.12
C ASN A 244 -12.68 -16.10 20.30
N LYS A 245 -12.26 -16.30 21.55
CA LYS A 245 -10.86 -16.26 22.02
C LYS A 245 -9.90 -17.32 21.44
N LYS A 246 -10.35 -18.21 20.55
CA LYS A 246 -9.56 -19.35 20.05
C LYS A 246 -9.09 -19.22 18.60
N GLU A 247 -9.66 -18.30 17.82
CA GLU A 247 -9.29 -18.15 16.41
C GLU A 247 -8.13 -17.17 16.25
N VAL A 248 -7.10 -17.57 15.52
CA VAL A 248 -5.91 -16.78 15.22
C VAL A 248 -5.65 -16.86 13.71
N LEU A 249 -5.33 -15.74 13.08
CA LEU A 249 -4.82 -15.74 11.70
C LEU A 249 -3.44 -16.40 11.69
N ARG A 250 -3.32 -17.54 11.03
CA ARG A 250 -2.07 -18.30 10.93
C ARG A 250 -1.66 -18.32 9.46
N LEU A 251 -0.64 -17.52 9.14
CA LEU A 251 -0.09 -17.54 7.79
C LEU A 251 0.50 -18.91 7.44
N GLN A 252 0.34 -19.31 6.19
CA GLN A 252 0.80 -20.56 5.61
C GLN A 252 1.97 -20.32 4.66
N ASP A 253 2.73 -21.39 4.40
CA ASP A 253 3.93 -21.40 3.55
C ASP A 253 4.89 -20.24 3.81
N VAL A 254 5.14 -19.96 5.08
CA VAL A 254 5.90 -18.80 5.53
C VAL A 254 7.39 -18.92 5.20
N SER A 255 7.97 -17.87 4.63
CA SER A 255 9.41 -17.69 4.48
C SER A 255 9.91 -16.58 5.39
N TRP A 256 11.11 -16.77 5.94
CA TRP A 256 11.85 -15.76 6.69
C TRP A 256 13.13 -15.42 5.92
N ILE A 257 13.27 -14.16 5.52
CA ILE A 257 14.32 -13.69 4.61
C ILE A 257 15.10 -12.58 5.30
N GLN A 258 16.35 -12.84 5.66
CA GLN A 258 17.25 -11.81 6.20
C GLN A 258 17.57 -10.79 5.08
N MET A 259 17.37 -9.49 5.36
CA MET A 259 17.71 -8.38 4.48
C MET A 259 18.45 -7.29 5.28
N GLY A 260 19.77 -7.31 5.23
CA GLY A 260 20.64 -6.48 6.05
C GLY A 260 20.44 -6.83 7.52
N GLU A 261 20.07 -5.85 8.32
CA GLU A 261 19.72 -6.04 9.74
C GLU A 261 18.23 -6.36 9.95
N ASP A 262 17.40 -6.20 8.92
CA ASP A 262 15.97 -6.51 8.98
C ASP A 262 15.71 -7.99 8.67
N VAL A 263 14.55 -8.47 9.11
CA VAL A 263 13.99 -9.76 8.68
C VAL A 263 12.66 -9.52 7.99
N VAL A 264 12.49 -10.09 6.80
CA VAL A 264 11.21 -10.10 6.08
C VAL A 264 10.52 -11.44 6.28
N MET A 265 9.28 -11.39 6.75
CA MET A 265 8.36 -12.53 6.78
C MET A 265 7.39 -12.41 5.60
N ALA A 266 7.27 -13.45 4.80
CA ALA A 266 6.28 -13.53 3.72
C ALA A 266 5.46 -14.81 3.83
N GLY A 267 4.14 -14.73 3.64
CA GLY A 267 3.23 -15.88 3.76
C GLY A 267 1.85 -15.61 3.18
N PHE A 268 1.04 -16.67 3.10
CA PHE A 268 -0.35 -16.60 2.65
C PHE A 268 -1.30 -16.60 3.86
N PRO A 269 -2.36 -15.78 3.89
CA PRO A 269 -3.38 -15.74 4.95
C PRO A 269 -4.04 -17.09 5.30
#